data_AF-A0A3M1QXV3-F1
#
_entry.id   AF-A0A3M1QXV3-F1
#
_cell.length_a   1.000
_cell.length_b   1.000
_cell.length_c   1.000
_cell.angle_alpha   90.00
_cell.angle_beta   90.00
_cell.angle_gamma   90.00
#
_symmetry.space_group_name_H-M   'P 1'
#
loop_
_entity.id
_entity.type
_entity.pdbx_description
1 polymer ?
#
loop_
_entity_poly.entity_id
_entity_poly.type
_entity_poly.pdbx_seq_one_letter_code
_entity_poly.pdbx_strand_id
1 'polypeptide(L)'
;TWVLPAVRNLYRDDETGLSADSVADALVRTEEMLLLASDLEVELSGGDLLVRVINQTGHKLPTGYPEGRRMWINVRFYDAEGALLAERGAYDHETATLTPDTVVYEAVLGIDETLAAIVNRPAGPGFHFALNNKWYKDNRIPPRGFTNAAFAAVQCAPVAAAYPDGAYWDEQRFTPPRDAASAEVRVYYQTTSREYIEFLRDENITDDAGQIAYDQWLTTGRSAPVEIDYATITLPAGDCAGDVTGDGAVTFDDLAVLLSHFDTASGASRADGDLDGDGDVDLADLALLLRHFEVPC
;
A
#
# COMPACT_ATOMS: atom_id res chain seq x y z
N THR A 1 5.06 4.93 -18.09
CA THR A 1 4.00 4.03 -18.64
C THR A 1 4.53 3.31 -19.88
N TRP A 2 3.93 2.20 -20.32
CA TRP A 2 4.52 1.34 -21.36
C TRP A 2 3.88 1.44 -22.76
N VAL A 3 2.65 1.97 -22.84
CA VAL A 3 1.79 1.87 -24.04
C VAL A 3 2.29 2.72 -25.21
N LEU A 4 2.68 3.98 -25.00
CA LEU A 4 3.18 4.83 -26.09
C LEU A 4 4.48 4.29 -26.70
N PRO A 5 5.49 3.87 -25.89
CA PRO A 5 6.64 3.14 -26.42
C PRO A 5 6.25 1.89 -27.22
N ALA A 6 5.30 1.09 -26.72
CA ALA A 6 4.82 -0.12 -27.40
C ALA A 6 4.20 0.18 -28.77
N VAL A 7 3.31 1.17 -28.86
CA VAL A 7 2.70 1.59 -30.14
C VAL A 7 3.79 2.06 -31.11
N ARG A 8 4.75 2.86 -30.64
CA ARG A 8 5.87 3.32 -31.47
C ARG A 8 6.78 2.17 -31.96
N ASN A 9 6.97 1.13 -31.16
CA ASN A 9 7.73 -0.04 -31.60
C ASN A 9 7.03 -0.83 -32.72
N LEU A 10 5.69 -0.82 -32.74
CA LEU A 10 4.87 -1.60 -33.67
C LEU A 10 4.56 -0.86 -34.97
N TYR A 11 4.48 0.47 -34.93
CA TYR A 11 4.06 1.30 -36.05
C TYR A 11 5.09 2.38 -36.34
N ARG A 12 5.15 2.81 -37.60
CA ARG A 12 6.12 3.82 -37.99
C ARG A 12 5.75 5.19 -37.44
N ASP A 13 6.76 6.01 -37.13
CA ASP A 13 6.58 7.37 -36.62
C ASP A 13 5.78 8.25 -37.61
N ASP A 14 5.90 8.02 -38.94
CA ASP A 14 5.17 8.78 -39.97
C ASP A 14 3.68 8.40 -40.07
N GLU A 15 3.29 7.23 -39.57
CA GLU A 15 1.89 6.79 -39.51
C GLU A 15 1.19 7.30 -38.24
N THR A 16 1.91 7.28 -37.12
CA THR A 16 1.35 7.56 -35.79
C THR A 16 1.59 8.99 -35.30
N GLY A 17 2.60 9.67 -35.84
CA GLY A 17 3.10 10.93 -35.31
C GLY A 17 3.89 10.78 -33.99
N LEU A 18 4.14 9.55 -33.53
CA LEU A 18 4.86 9.27 -32.28
C LEU A 18 6.37 9.24 -32.51
N SER A 19 7.00 10.41 -32.67
CA SER A 19 8.46 10.51 -32.64
C SER A 19 9.02 10.10 -31.27
N ALA A 20 10.30 9.69 -31.22
CA ALA A 20 10.97 9.36 -29.96
C ALA A 20 10.85 10.49 -28.91
N ASP A 21 11.10 11.74 -29.33
CA ASP A 21 11.02 12.92 -28.46
C ASP A 21 9.57 13.14 -27.98
N SER A 22 8.57 13.01 -28.86
CA SER A 22 7.17 13.20 -28.49
C SER A 22 6.68 12.17 -27.46
N VAL A 23 7.15 10.92 -27.57
CA VAL A 23 6.86 9.86 -26.61
C VAL A 23 7.57 10.14 -25.29
N ALA A 24 8.85 10.53 -25.31
CA ALA A 24 9.59 10.89 -24.10
C ALA A 24 8.91 12.05 -23.35
N ASP A 25 8.56 13.12 -24.06
CA ASP A 25 7.86 14.27 -23.48
C ASP A 25 6.48 13.87 -22.92
N ALA A 26 5.77 12.95 -23.59
CA ALA A 26 4.49 12.45 -23.10
C ALA A 26 4.62 11.61 -21.83
N LEU A 27 5.70 10.83 -21.71
CA LEU A 27 5.97 10.05 -20.49
C LEU A 27 6.24 10.98 -19.30
N VAL A 28 7.08 12.01 -19.49
CA VAL A 28 7.36 13.03 -18.45
C VAL A 28 6.08 13.72 -18.00
N ARG A 29 5.27 14.24 -18.93
CA ARG A 29 3.97 14.88 -18.58
C ARG A 29 3.01 13.93 -17.87
N THR A 30 3.05 12.64 -18.21
CA THR A 30 2.20 11.64 -17.56
C THR A 30 2.64 11.41 -16.12
N GLU A 31 3.94 11.31 -15.88
CA GLU A 31 4.50 11.18 -14.52
C GLU A 31 4.21 12.43 -13.69
N GLU A 32 4.42 13.64 -14.24
CA GLU A 32 4.04 14.89 -13.59
C GLU A 32 2.55 14.93 -13.22
N MET A 33 1.66 14.46 -14.09
CA MET A 33 0.22 14.39 -13.78
C MET A 33 -0.09 13.38 -12.67
N LEU A 34 0.62 12.24 -12.63
CA LEU A 34 0.45 11.23 -11.59
C LEU A 34 0.89 11.75 -10.22
N LEU A 35 2.01 12.48 -10.16
CA LEU A 35 2.51 13.12 -8.92
C LEU A 35 1.55 14.19 -8.36
N LEU A 36 0.64 14.73 -9.19
CA LEU A 36 -0.38 15.70 -8.77
C LEU A 36 -1.72 15.04 -8.43
N ALA A 37 -1.85 13.71 -8.61
CA ALA A 37 -3.12 13.01 -8.49
C ALA A 37 -3.51 12.71 -7.04
N SER A 38 -2.53 12.62 -6.15
CA SER A 38 -2.74 12.42 -4.71
C SER A 38 -1.81 13.27 -3.86
N ASP A 39 -2.17 13.37 -2.58
CA ASP A 39 -1.25 13.73 -1.51
C ASP A 39 -1.22 12.57 -0.49
N LEU A 40 -0.11 12.44 0.23
CA LEU A 40 0.09 11.45 1.29
C LEU A 40 0.29 12.12 2.64
N GLU A 41 -0.52 11.74 3.63
CA GLU A 41 -0.34 12.10 5.03
C GLU A 41 0.01 10.85 5.85
N VAL A 42 1.01 10.96 6.72
CA VAL A 42 1.41 9.89 7.64
C VAL A 42 1.49 10.42 9.06
N GLU A 43 0.92 9.68 10.01
CA GLU A 43 0.98 10.02 11.43
C GLU A 43 0.94 8.77 12.30
N LEU A 44 1.31 8.92 13.57
CA LEU A 44 1.15 7.87 14.56
C LEU A 44 -0.11 8.07 15.37
N SER A 45 -0.89 7.01 15.54
CA SER A 45 -2.11 7.05 16.34
C SER A 45 -2.35 5.72 17.02
N GLY A 46 -2.32 5.73 18.35
CA GLY A 46 -2.52 4.52 19.15
C GLY A 46 -1.45 3.44 18.93
N GLY A 47 -0.22 3.83 18.57
CA GLY A 47 0.88 2.91 18.28
C GLY A 47 0.93 2.39 16.84
N ASP A 48 -0.13 2.58 16.05
CA ASP A 48 -0.13 2.26 14.63
C ASP A 48 0.33 3.46 13.79
N LEU A 49 0.97 3.15 12.66
CA LEU A 49 1.19 4.10 11.57
C LEU A 49 -0.12 4.25 10.78
N LEU A 50 -0.71 5.44 10.84
CA LEU A 50 -1.79 5.85 9.96
C LEU A 50 -1.21 6.38 8.65
N VAL A 51 -1.72 5.85 7.54
CA VAL A 51 -1.39 6.30 6.20
C VAL A 51 -2.67 6.74 5.52
N ARG A 52 -2.77 8.03 5.19
CA ARG A 52 -3.90 8.59 4.46
C ARG A 52 -3.48 8.99 3.05
N VAL A 53 -4.18 8.44 2.07
CA VAL A 53 -4.03 8.81 0.66
C VAL A 53 -5.19 9.71 0.27
N ILE A 54 -4.89 10.93 -0.15
CA ILE A 54 -5.87 11.95 -0.49
C ILE A 54 -6.02 12.04 -2.00
N ASN A 55 -7.23 11.93 -2.52
CA ASN A 55 -7.52 12.09 -3.93
C ASN A 55 -7.64 13.57 -4.33
N GLN A 56 -6.71 14.03 -5.17
CA GLN A 56 -6.71 15.39 -5.73
C GLN A 56 -7.45 15.50 -7.07
N THR A 57 -7.91 14.38 -7.61
CA THR A 57 -8.60 14.34 -8.91
C THR A 57 -10.10 14.63 -8.79
N GLY A 58 -10.73 14.97 -9.93
CA GLY A 58 -12.17 15.17 -10.06
C GLY A 58 -12.99 13.89 -10.24
N HIS A 59 -12.37 12.70 -10.10
CA HIS A 59 -12.98 11.39 -10.29
C HIS A 59 -12.43 10.39 -9.26
N LYS A 60 -12.81 9.10 -9.34
CA LYS A 60 -12.17 8.08 -8.48
C LYS A 60 -10.65 8.02 -8.71
N LEU A 61 -9.87 7.66 -7.69
CA LEU A 61 -8.43 7.48 -7.80
C LEU A 61 -8.04 6.02 -7.46
N PRO A 62 -7.42 5.29 -8.40
CA PRO A 62 -7.30 5.61 -9.84
C PRO A 62 -8.66 5.55 -10.57
N THR A 63 -8.79 6.19 -11.75
CA THR A 63 -9.97 6.08 -12.63
C THR A 63 -9.65 5.36 -13.94
N GLY A 64 -10.62 5.31 -14.85
CA GLY A 64 -10.45 4.85 -16.23
C GLY A 64 -10.70 3.36 -16.38
N TYR A 65 -10.06 2.77 -17.39
CA TYR A 65 -10.17 1.34 -17.67
C TYR A 65 -9.63 0.51 -16.50
N PRO A 66 -10.44 -0.37 -15.88
CA PRO A 66 -10.12 -0.94 -14.57
C PRO A 66 -9.21 -2.16 -14.59
N GLU A 67 -9.27 -3.02 -15.62
CA GLU A 67 -8.58 -4.31 -15.61
C GLU A 67 -7.05 -4.10 -15.57
N GLY A 68 -6.40 -4.71 -14.59
CA GLY A 68 -4.96 -4.59 -14.36
C GLY A 68 -4.48 -3.21 -13.88
N ARG A 69 -5.34 -2.19 -13.81
CA ARG A 69 -4.99 -0.86 -13.30
C ARG A 69 -5.14 -0.85 -11.79
N ARG A 70 -4.06 -0.50 -11.10
CA ARG A 70 -4.03 -0.52 -9.64
C ARG A 70 -3.17 0.58 -9.04
N MET A 71 -3.50 0.93 -7.80
CA MET A 71 -2.65 1.71 -6.91
C MET A 71 -2.52 0.98 -5.58
N TRP A 72 -1.41 1.12 -4.87
CA TRP A 72 -1.25 0.52 -3.54
C TRP A 72 -0.28 1.33 -2.70
N ILE A 73 -0.34 1.08 -1.39
CA ILE A 73 0.61 1.63 -0.42
C ILE A 73 1.72 0.61 -0.20
N ASN A 74 2.96 1.06 -0.25
CA ASN A 74 4.12 0.34 0.23
C ASN A 74 4.63 1.01 1.51
N VAL A 75 4.92 0.20 2.52
CA VAL A 75 5.49 0.68 3.79
C VAL A 75 6.72 -0.14 4.09
N ARG A 76 7.85 0.53 4.34
CA ARG A 76 9.08 -0.07 4.81
C ARG A 76 9.41 0.47 6.20
N PHE A 77 9.62 -0.44 7.14
CA PHE A 77 10.02 -0.13 8.51
C PHE A 77 11.50 -0.45 8.70
N TYR A 78 12.23 0.46 9.34
CA TYR A 78 13.66 0.33 9.59
C TYR A 78 13.98 0.47 11.08
N ASP A 79 15.00 -0.24 11.54
CA ASP A 79 15.59 -0.04 12.88
C ASP A 79 16.40 1.26 12.98
N ALA A 80 17.01 1.51 14.14
CA ALA A 80 17.81 2.70 14.41
C ALA A 80 19.11 2.75 13.56
N GLU A 81 19.63 1.58 13.17
CA GLU A 81 20.81 1.42 12.32
C GLU A 81 20.49 1.53 10.82
N GLY A 82 19.20 1.60 10.46
CA GLY A 82 18.71 1.70 9.09
C GLY A 82 18.54 0.36 8.37
N ALA A 83 18.54 -0.77 9.09
CA ALA A 83 18.23 -2.07 8.51
C ALA A 83 16.72 -2.25 8.34
N LEU A 84 16.30 -2.83 7.21
CA LEU A 84 14.90 -3.09 6.90
C LEU A 84 14.36 -4.21 7.79
N LEU A 85 13.40 -3.91 8.66
CA LEU A 85 12.74 -4.87 9.54
C LEU A 85 11.53 -5.52 8.88
N ALA A 86 10.76 -4.72 8.14
CA ALA A 86 9.54 -5.20 7.50
C ALA A 86 9.18 -4.36 6.28
N GLU A 87 8.60 -5.02 5.27
CA GLU A 87 7.97 -4.37 4.14
C GLU A 87 6.51 -4.85 4.00
N ARG A 88 5.62 -3.93 3.65
CA ARG A 88 4.23 -4.18 3.26
C ARG A 88 4.04 -3.61 1.86
N GLY A 89 3.32 -4.32 0.99
CA GLY A 89 3.13 -3.85 -0.39
C GLY A 89 4.39 -3.97 -1.26
N ALA A 90 5.23 -4.98 -1.01
CA ALA A 90 6.44 -5.20 -1.81
C ALA A 90 6.10 -5.60 -3.26
N TYR A 91 6.83 -5.01 -4.21
CA TYR A 91 6.71 -5.29 -5.64
C TYR A 91 8.05 -5.80 -6.18
N ASP A 92 8.01 -6.94 -6.86
CA ASP A 92 9.17 -7.52 -7.54
C ASP A 92 9.21 -7.01 -8.99
N HIS A 93 10.24 -6.22 -9.31
CA HIS A 93 10.43 -5.64 -10.64
C HIS A 93 10.93 -6.64 -11.70
N GLU A 94 11.55 -7.76 -11.28
CA GLU A 94 12.01 -8.80 -12.19
C GLU A 94 10.84 -9.66 -12.66
N THR A 95 10.01 -10.12 -11.72
CA THR A 95 8.87 -10.98 -12.00
C THR A 95 7.57 -10.22 -12.24
N ALA A 96 7.57 -8.90 -12.01
CA ALA A 96 6.44 -7.98 -12.13
C ALA A 96 5.25 -8.30 -11.19
N THR A 97 5.52 -8.92 -10.03
CA THR A 97 4.49 -9.34 -9.08
C THR A 97 4.36 -8.42 -7.88
N LEU A 98 3.12 -8.20 -7.44
CA LEU A 98 2.80 -7.56 -6.17
C LEU A 98 2.53 -8.63 -5.12
N THR A 99 3.00 -8.42 -3.89
CA THR A 99 2.77 -9.35 -2.78
C THR A 99 1.27 -9.49 -2.48
N PRO A 100 0.72 -10.71 -2.27
CA PRO A 100 -0.73 -10.93 -2.15
C PRO A 100 -1.43 -10.17 -1.01
N ASP A 101 -0.79 -9.99 0.14
CA ASP A 101 -1.38 -9.36 1.33
C ASP A 101 -1.37 -7.82 1.28
N THR A 102 -1.37 -7.25 0.06
CA THR A 102 -1.31 -5.82 -0.17
C THR A 102 -2.70 -5.21 -0.25
N VAL A 103 -2.91 -4.06 0.40
CA VAL A 103 -4.10 -3.24 0.15
C VAL A 103 -3.97 -2.57 -1.21
N VAL A 104 -4.77 -3.02 -2.17
CA VAL A 104 -4.78 -2.50 -3.54
C VAL A 104 -6.07 -1.72 -3.80
N TYR A 105 -5.93 -0.47 -4.24
CA TYR A 105 -6.98 0.37 -4.80
C TYR A 105 -7.19 0.02 -6.27
N GLU A 106 -8.28 -0.67 -6.55
CA GLU A 106 -8.59 -1.20 -7.87
C GLU A 106 -10.09 -1.44 -8.04
N ALA A 107 -10.45 -1.81 -9.26
CA ALA A 107 -11.77 -2.26 -9.62
C ALA A 107 -11.67 -3.69 -10.15
N VAL A 108 -12.42 -4.60 -9.55
CA VAL A 108 -12.49 -6.01 -9.96
C VAL A 108 -13.87 -6.27 -10.54
N LEU A 109 -13.88 -6.56 -11.83
CA LEU A 109 -15.05 -6.95 -12.60
C LEU A 109 -15.05 -8.45 -12.85
N GLY A 110 -16.19 -8.96 -13.30
CA GLY A 110 -16.33 -10.35 -13.70
C GLY A 110 -17.72 -10.65 -14.20
N ILE A 111 -18.03 -11.94 -14.29
CA ILE A 111 -19.33 -12.43 -14.73
C ILE A 111 -20.12 -13.02 -13.57
N ASP A 112 -21.40 -12.65 -13.48
CA ASP A 112 -22.33 -13.25 -12.52
C ASP A 112 -22.72 -14.68 -12.89
N GLU A 113 -23.41 -15.35 -11.98
CA GLU A 113 -23.85 -16.73 -12.09
C GLU A 113 -24.80 -16.96 -13.29
N THR A 114 -25.60 -15.95 -13.62
CA THR A 114 -26.54 -16.01 -14.74
C THR A 114 -25.80 -16.03 -16.08
N LEU A 115 -24.90 -15.08 -16.30
CA LEU A 115 -24.13 -14.99 -17.53
C LEU A 115 -23.15 -16.14 -17.65
N ALA A 116 -22.48 -16.53 -16.56
CA ALA A 116 -21.62 -17.70 -16.46
C ALA A 116 -22.27 -18.96 -17.05
N ALA A 117 -23.53 -19.24 -16.69
CA ALA A 117 -24.29 -20.36 -17.22
C ALA A 117 -24.56 -20.24 -18.73
N ILE A 118 -24.81 -19.04 -19.25
CA ILE A 118 -25.08 -18.78 -20.68
C ILE A 118 -23.82 -18.98 -21.52
N VAL A 119 -22.68 -18.47 -21.06
CA VAL A 119 -21.41 -18.53 -21.81
C VAL A 119 -20.58 -19.79 -21.51
N ASN A 120 -21.09 -20.67 -20.64
CA ASN A 120 -20.43 -21.89 -20.18
C ASN A 120 -19.01 -21.61 -19.61
N ARG A 121 -18.92 -20.63 -18.72
CA ARG A 121 -17.68 -20.26 -17.99
C ARG A 121 -17.97 -20.13 -16.49
N PRO A 122 -16.97 -20.29 -15.61
CA PRO A 122 -17.16 -20.07 -14.18
C PRO A 122 -17.57 -18.62 -13.89
N ALA A 123 -18.48 -18.44 -12.92
CA ALA A 123 -18.77 -17.12 -12.37
C ALA A 123 -17.60 -16.63 -11.53
N GLY A 124 -17.42 -15.31 -11.45
CA GLY A 124 -16.40 -14.70 -10.63
C GLY A 124 -15.59 -13.60 -11.32
N PRO A 125 -14.59 -13.05 -10.60
CA PRO A 125 -13.63 -12.10 -11.12
C PRO A 125 -12.93 -12.57 -12.40
N GLY A 126 -12.65 -11.64 -13.32
CA GLY A 126 -11.88 -11.91 -14.52
C GLY A 126 -11.53 -10.63 -15.29
N PHE A 127 -10.77 -10.79 -16.37
CA PHE A 127 -10.35 -9.69 -17.25
C PHE A 127 -11.02 -9.73 -18.63
N HIS A 128 -12.13 -10.45 -18.74
CA HIS A 128 -12.80 -10.63 -20.02
C HIS A 128 -13.80 -9.50 -20.27
N PHE A 129 -13.28 -8.30 -20.55
CA PHE A 129 -14.04 -7.06 -20.73
C PHE A 129 -15.42 -7.20 -21.38
N ALA A 130 -15.48 -7.86 -22.54
CA ALA A 130 -16.71 -8.01 -23.31
C ALA A 130 -17.82 -8.81 -22.60
N LEU A 131 -17.46 -9.59 -21.57
CA LEU A 131 -18.38 -10.38 -20.78
C LEU A 131 -18.67 -9.78 -19.40
N ASN A 132 -17.83 -8.89 -18.88
CA ASN A 132 -17.99 -8.35 -17.54
C ASN A 132 -19.39 -7.71 -17.36
N ASN A 133 -20.16 -8.21 -16.39
CA ASN A 133 -21.49 -7.70 -16.06
C ASN A 133 -21.69 -7.43 -14.56
N LYS A 134 -20.69 -7.71 -13.72
CA LYS A 134 -20.76 -7.56 -12.26
C LYS A 134 -19.49 -6.92 -11.70
N TRP A 135 -19.67 -5.96 -10.82
CA TRP A 135 -18.63 -5.42 -9.95
C TRP A 135 -18.49 -6.32 -8.72
N TYR A 136 -17.31 -6.90 -8.52
CA TYR A 136 -16.97 -7.68 -7.32
C TYR A 136 -16.25 -6.82 -6.27
N LYS A 137 -15.50 -5.81 -6.71
CA LYS A 137 -14.81 -4.83 -5.87
C LYS A 137 -14.66 -3.52 -6.64
N ASP A 138 -14.82 -2.41 -5.95
CA ASP A 138 -14.39 -1.08 -6.40
C ASP A 138 -14.14 -0.24 -5.15
N ASN A 139 -12.90 -0.26 -4.68
CA ASN A 139 -12.44 0.48 -3.50
C ASN A 139 -11.63 1.73 -3.88
N ARG A 140 -11.67 2.15 -5.15
CA ARG A 140 -10.92 3.33 -5.63
C ARG A 140 -11.44 4.59 -4.93
N ILE A 141 -10.53 5.44 -4.50
CA ILE A 141 -10.79 6.56 -3.59
C ILE A 141 -11.72 7.57 -4.28
N PRO A 142 -12.87 7.96 -3.71
CA PRO A 142 -13.80 8.89 -4.34
C PRO A 142 -13.23 10.32 -4.46
N PRO A 143 -13.79 11.18 -5.35
CA PRO A 143 -13.39 12.59 -5.45
C PRO A 143 -14.08 13.49 -4.42
N ARG A 144 -13.58 14.71 -4.28
CA ARG A 144 -14.26 15.77 -3.51
C ARG A 144 -15.70 15.98 -3.99
N GLY A 145 -16.61 16.14 -3.05
CA GLY A 145 -18.05 16.26 -3.32
C GLY A 145 -18.78 14.92 -3.48
N PHE A 146 -18.09 13.79 -3.26
CA PHE A 146 -18.72 12.47 -3.21
C PHE A 146 -19.86 12.40 -2.19
N THR A 147 -20.97 11.79 -2.61
CA THR A 147 -22.00 11.27 -1.72
C THR A 147 -22.42 9.89 -2.19
N ASN A 148 -22.76 9.02 -1.25
CA ASN A 148 -23.22 7.66 -1.54
C ASN A 148 -24.47 7.68 -2.42
N ALA A 149 -25.42 8.58 -2.16
CA ALA A 149 -26.65 8.71 -2.94
C ALA A 149 -26.38 9.13 -4.40
N ALA A 150 -25.53 10.14 -4.64
CA ALA A 150 -25.23 10.61 -5.99
C ALA A 150 -24.47 9.56 -6.80
N PHE A 151 -23.50 8.88 -6.18
CA PHE A 151 -22.73 7.83 -6.87
C PHE A 151 -23.56 6.58 -7.14
N ALA A 152 -24.45 6.19 -6.23
CA ALA A 152 -25.41 5.11 -6.48
C ALA A 152 -26.34 5.43 -7.66
N ALA A 153 -26.82 6.67 -7.77
CA ALA A 153 -27.71 7.10 -8.85
C ALA A 153 -27.08 7.02 -10.25
N VAL A 154 -25.74 7.08 -10.35
CA VAL A 154 -24.99 6.95 -11.61
C VAL A 154 -24.23 5.63 -11.71
N GLN A 155 -24.58 4.63 -10.88
CA GLN A 155 -23.97 3.28 -10.88
C GLN A 155 -22.45 3.28 -10.61
N CYS A 156 -21.96 4.26 -9.85
CA CYS A 156 -20.56 4.43 -9.48
C CYS A 156 -20.30 4.18 -7.98
N ALA A 157 -21.26 3.65 -7.22
CA ALA A 157 -21.07 3.38 -5.79
C ALA A 157 -19.83 2.51 -5.51
N PRO A 158 -19.12 2.72 -4.38
CA PRO A 158 -18.09 1.78 -3.92
C PRO A 158 -18.67 0.37 -3.77
N VAL A 159 -17.84 -0.64 -4.04
CA VAL A 159 -18.20 -2.06 -3.91
C VAL A 159 -17.14 -2.77 -3.09
N ALA A 160 -17.56 -3.52 -2.06
CA ALA A 160 -16.66 -4.12 -1.06
C ALA A 160 -15.75 -3.08 -0.35
N ALA A 161 -16.22 -1.84 -0.25
CA ALA A 161 -15.61 -0.73 0.47
C ALA A 161 -16.71 0.23 0.92
N ALA A 162 -16.43 1.04 1.94
CA ALA A 162 -17.36 2.05 2.43
C ALA A 162 -16.62 3.36 2.66
N TYR A 163 -17.19 4.45 2.18
CA TYR A 163 -16.67 5.81 2.36
C TYR A 163 -17.81 6.69 2.91
N PRO A 164 -17.56 7.49 3.96
CA PRO A 164 -18.56 8.46 4.41
C PRO A 164 -18.77 9.54 3.34
N ASP A 165 -19.95 10.16 3.35
CA ASP A 165 -20.23 11.29 2.46
C ASP A 165 -19.21 12.41 2.69
N GLY A 166 -18.70 12.98 1.60
CA GLY A 166 -17.63 13.98 1.62
C GLY A 166 -16.23 13.41 1.73
N ALA A 167 -16.05 12.10 1.91
CA ALA A 167 -14.72 11.49 1.84
C ALA A 167 -14.13 11.65 0.43
N TYR A 168 -12.87 12.06 0.40
CA TYR A 168 -12.03 12.11 -0.81
C TYR A 168 -10.64 11.54 -0.52
N TRP A 169 -10.55 10.69 0.51
CA TRP A 169 -9.34 10.06 0.98
C TRP A 169 -9.68 8.65 1.46
N ASP A 170 -8.66 7.81 1.57
CA ASP A 170 -8.71 6.54 2.29
C ASP A 170 -7.60 6.51 3.34
N GLU A 171 -7.82 5.80 4.45
CA GLU A 171 -6.87 5.67 5.54
C GLU A 171 -6.61 4.20 5.84
N GLN A 172 -5.34 3.83 5.87
CA GLN A 172 -4.86 2.48 6.18
C GLN A 172 -3.99 2.51 7.44
N ARG A 173 -4.06 1.43 8.22
CA ARG A 173 -3.29 1.25 9.46
C ARG A 173 -2.24 0.19 9.27
N PHE A 174 -1.02 0.50 9.68
CA PHE A 174 0.10 -0.43 9.68
C PHE A 174 0.71 -0.48 11.07
N THR A 175 0.74 -1.66 11.67
CA THR A 175 1.43 -1.86 12.95
C THR A 175 2.94 -1.94 12.69
N PRO A 176 3.74 -0.99 13.21
CA PRO A 176 5.19 -1.07 13.09
C PRO A 176 5.73 -2.33 13.81
N PRO A 177 6.78 -2.98 13.30
CA PRO A 177 7.59 -3.88 14.09
C PRO A 177 8.07 -3.18 15.37
N ARG A 178 8.25 -3.93 16.46
CA ARG A 178 8.62 -3.39 17.77
C ARG A 178 9.88 -2.51 17.72
N ASP A 179 10.89 -2.96 16.98
CA ASP A 179 12.21 -2.31 16.93
C ASP A 179 12.29 -1.26 15.80
N ALA A 180 11.16 -0.90 15.19
CA ALA A 180 11.14 0.07 14.11
C ALA A 180 11.31 1.48 14.64
N ALA A 181 12.42 2.12 14.29
CA ALA A 181 12.72 3.52 14.59
C ALA A 181 12.22 4.49 13.51
N SER A 182 11.96 4.00 12.30
CA SER A 182 11.41 4.82 11.22
C SER A 182 10.56 4.03 10.23
N ALA A 183 9.72 4.74 9.49
CA ALA A 183 9.00 4.20 8.36
C ALA A 183 9.14 5.09 7.12
N GLU A 184 9.30 4.46 5.96
CA GLU A 184 9.10 5.07 4.65
C GLU A 184 7.80 4.57 4.06
N VAL A 185 6.98 5.49 3.57
CA VAL A 185 5.68 5.20 2.96
C VAL A 185 5.68 5.71 1.53
N ARG A 186 5.28 4.85 0.61
CA ARG A 186 5.15 5.17 -0.82
C ARG A 186 3.75 4.81 -1.29
N VAL A 187 3.22 5.61 -2.22
CA VAL A 187 2.04 5.22 -3.00
C VAL A 187 2.51 4.94 -4.42
N TYR A 188 2.17 3.77 -4.94
CA TYR A 188 2.52 3.37 -6.29
C TYR A 188 1.28 3.28 -7.17
N TYR A 189 1.40 3.71 -8.42
CA TYR A 189 0.42 3.51 -9.47
C TYR A 189 0.97 2.59 -10.57
N GLN A 190 0.15 1.66 -11.05
CA GLN A 190 0.48 0.79 -12.19
C GLN A 190 -0.67 0.76 -13.20
N THR A 191 -0.32 1.01 -14.47
CA THR A 191 -1.30 0.99 -15.58
C THR A 191 -1.76 -0.42 -15.93
N THR A 192 -0.84 -1.39 -16.01
CA THR A 192 -1.12 -2.76 -16.44
C THR A 192 -0.38 -3.75 -15.57
N SER A 193 -1.11 -4.55 -14.81
CA SER A 193 -0.54 -5.64 -14.03
C SER A 193 -0.10 -6.80 -14.91
N ARG A 194 0.79 -7.65 -14.37
CA ARG A 194 1.23 -8.87 -15.06
C ARG A 194 0.06 -9.80 -15.34
N GLU A 195 -0.84 -9.98 -14.36
CA GLU A 195 -1.97 -10.89 -14.46
C GLU A 195 -2.89 -10.51 -15.63
N TYR A 196 -3.08 -9.21 -15.86
CA TYR A 196 -3.91 -8.74 -16.97
C TYR A 196 -3.24 -8.97 -18.32
N ILE A 197 -1.95 -8.63 -18.48
CA ILE A 197 -1.29 -8.81 -19.78
C ILE A 197 -1.11 -10.29 -20.12
N GLU A 198 -0.87 -11.15 -19.13
CA GLU A 198 -0.81 -12.61 -19.32
C GLU A 198 -2.17 -13.18 -19.70
N PHE A 199 -3.26 -12.69 -19.10
CA PHE A 199 -4.61 -13.06 -19.52
C PHE A 199 -4.86 -12.70 -20.98
N LEU A 200 -4.50 -11.49 -21.43
CA LEU A 200 -4.68 -11.09 -22.83
C LEU A 200 -3.87 -11.95 -23.81
N ARG A 201 -2.67 -12.40 -23.39
CA ARG A 201 -1.86 -13.34 -24.16
C ARG A 201 -2.51 -14.72 -24.23
N ASP A 202 -2.89 -15.26 -23.08
CA ASP A 202 -3.30 -16.66 -22.94
C ASP A 202 -4.73 -16.92 -23.47
N GLU A 203 -5.63 -15.95 -23.33
CA GLU A 203 -7.00 -16.05 -23.82
C GLU A 203 -7.17 -15.63 -25.28
N ASN A 204 -6.15 -15.02 -25.90
CA ASN A 204 -6.19 -14.75 -27.32
C ASN A 204 -5.82 -16.00 -28.11
N ILE A 205 -6.85 -16.69 -28.58
CA ILE A 205 -6.74 -17.91 -29.41
C ILE A 205 -7.09 -17.65 -30.88
N THR A 206 -7.33 -16.40 -31.27
CA THR A 206 -7.81 -16.03 -32.62
C THR A 206 -6.73 -15.45 -33.52
N ASP A 207 -5.74 -14.79 -32.95
CA ASP A 207 -4.60 -14.21 -33.65
C ASP A 207 -3.41 -14.01 -32.68
N ASP A 208 -2.35 -13.36 -33.16
CA ASP A 208 -1.13 -13.14 -32.38
C ASP A 208 -1.14 -11.84 -31.55
N ALA A 209 -2.25 -11.08 -31.52
CA ALA A 209 -2.26 -9.75 -30.90
C ALA A 209 -1.98 -9.80 -29.39
N GLY A 210 -2.38 -10.88 -28.71
CA GLY A 210 -2.11 -11.10 -27.30
C GLY A 210 -0.63 -11.30 -27.02
N GLN A 211 0.04 -12.11 -27.85
CA GLN A 211 1.48 -12.33 -27.77
C GLN A 211 2.26 -11.04 -28.11
N ILE A 212 1.85 -10.31 -29.15
CA ILE A 212 2.45 -9.03 -29.52
C ILE A 212 2.35 -8.03 -28.36
N ALA A 213 1.19 -7.92 -27.71
CA ALA A 213 1.01 -7.03 -26.56
C ALA A 213 1.91 -7.43 -25.38
N TYR A 214 2.02 -8.73 -25.09
CA TYR A 214 2.90 -9.25 -24.04
C TYR A 214 4.38 -8.96 -24.32
N ASP A 215 4.85 -9.18 -25.55
CA ASP A 215 6.23 -8.91 -25.94
C ASP A 215 6.57 -7.42 -25.86
N GLN A 216 5.62 -6.55 -26.24
CA GLN A 216 5.77 -5.12 -26.06
C GLN A 216 5.81 -4.71 -24.60
N TRP A 217 4.91 -5.24 -23.77
CA TRP A 217 4.94 -5.00 -22.32
C TRP A 217 6.27 -5.43 -21.71
N LEU A 218 6.80 -6.60 -22.11
CA LEU A 218 8.09 -7.11 -21.65
C LEU A 218 9.25 -6.18 -22.03
N THR A 219 9.33 -5.80 -23.31
CA THR A 219 10.44 -4.98 -23.84
C THR A 219 10.40 -3.53 -23.39
N THR A 220 9.23 -3.03 -22.96
CA THR A 220 9.03 -1.64 -22.50
C THR A 220 8.97 -1.53 -20.97
N GLY A 221 9.57 -2.49 -20.25
CA GLY A 221 9.76 -2.37 -18.80
C GLY A 221 8.58 -2.85 -17.97
N ARG A 222 7.75 -3.76 -18.49
CA ARG A 222 6.71 -4.50 -17.76
C ARG A 222 5.70 -3.61 -17.04
N SER A 223 5.36 -2.45 -17.62
CA SER A 223 4.52 -1.46 -16.98
C SER A 223 4.96 -1.16 -15.53
N ALA A 224 6.26 -0.93 -15.34
CA ALA A 224 6.83 -0.67 -14.02
C ALA A 224 5.98 0.35 -13.23
N PRO A 225 5.77 0.13 -11.91
CA PRO A 225 5.01 1.03 -11.08
C PRO A 225 5.67 2.41 -11.02
N VAL A 226 4.85 3.46 -10.99
CA VAL A 226 5.28 4.85 -10.80
C VAL A 226 5.01 5.20 -9.34
N GLU A 227 6.03 5.66 -8.62
CA GLU A 227 5.85 6.29 -7.31
C GLU A 227 5.12 7.62 -7.51
N ILE A 228 3.95 7.76 -6.88
CA ILE A 228 3.13 8.97 -7.01
C ILE A 228 3.16 9.85 -5.75
N ASP A 229 3.51 9.26 -4.60
CA ASP A 229 3.72 9.95 -3.34
C ASP A 229 4.76 9.24 -2.49
N TYR A 230 5.45 10.01 -1.65
CA TYR A 230 6.42 9.52 -0.67
C TYR A 230 6.39 10.35 0.61
N ALA A 231 6.47 9.68 1.75
CA ALA A 231 6.60 10.29 3.05
C ALA A 231 7.51 9.44 3.96
N THR A 232 8.13 10.09 4.94
CA THR A 232 8.89 9.44 6.00
C THR A 232 8.39 9.89 7.35
N ILE A 233 8.46 9.01 8.33
CA ILE A 233 8.14 9.33 9.72
C ILE A 233 9.13 8.65 10.66
N THR A 234 9.60 9.39 11.66
CA THR A 234 10.32 8.83 12.79
C THR A 234 9.30 8.20 13.73
N LEU A 235 9.52 6.95 14.07
CA LEU A 235 8.74 6.26 15.08
C LEU A 235 9.42 6.55 16.42
N PRO A 236 8.66 6.90 17.48
CA PRO A 236 9.24 6.96 18.80
C PRO A 236 9.84 5.58 19.08
N ALA A 237 11.02 5.54 19.68
CA ALA A 237 11.52 4.30 20.25
C ALA A 237 10.36 3.72 21.06
N GLY A 238 9.99 2.46 20.78
CA GLY A 238 8.86 1.85 21.48
C GLY A 238 9.07 2.09 22.96
N ASP A 239 8.01 2.49 23.69
CA ASP A 239 8.09 2.65 25.14
C ASP A 239 8.53 1.30 25.71
N CYS A 240 9.84 1.13 25.86
CA CYS A 240 10.41 0.02 26.56
C CYS A 240 10.21 0.34 28.03
N ALA A 241 8.97 0.11 28.48
CA ALA A 241 8.59 0.26 29.86
C ALA A 241 9.60 -0.45 30.78
N GLY A 242 10.17 -1.58 30.33
CA GLY A 242 11.20 -2.33 31.05
C GLY A 242 12.67 -1.94 30.79
N ASP A 243 13.00 -1.00 29.90
CA ASP A 243 14.39 -0.54 29.71
C ASP A 243 14.68 0.53 30.77
N VAL A 244 15.16 0.05 31.91
CA VAL A 244 15.49 0.85 33.10
C VAL A 244 16.86 1.50 32.92
N THR A 245 17.76 0.85 32.20
CA THR A 245 19.14 1.30 31.99
C THR A 245 19.30 2.33 30.88
N GLY A 246 18.31 2.42 29.99
CA GLY A 246 18.28 3.30 28.82
C GLY A 246 19.22 2.84 27.70
N ASP A 247 19.53 1.53 27.65
CA ASP A 247 20.47 0.96 26.69
C ASP A 247 19.81 0.44 25.40
N GLY A 248 18.48 0.55 25.31
CA GLY A 248 17.71 0.09 24.16
C GLY A 248 17.41 -1.41 24.20
N ALA A 249 17.46 -2.06 25.36
CA ALA A 249 16.98 -3.42 25.52
C ALA A 249 16.35 -3.63 26.90
N VAL A 250 15.49 -4.65 27.03
CA VAL A 250 15.02 -5.11 28.34
C VAL A 250 15.69 -6.45 28.65
N THR A 251 16.76 -6.42 29.43
CA THR A 251 17.62 -7.57 29.71
C THR A 251 17.75 -7.84 31.21
N PHE A 252 18.66 -8.76 31.57
CA PHE A 252 19.03 -8.99 32.96
C PHE A 252 19.60 -7.76 33.65
N ASP A 253 20.15 -6.79 32.90
CA ASP A 253 20.70 -5.56 33.49
C ASP A 253 19.56 -4.67 34.00
N ASP A 254 18.45 -4.54 33.28
CA ASP A 254 17.26 -3.82 33.75
C ASP A 254 16.59 -4.52 34.93
N LEU A 255 16.47 -5.85 34.86
CA LEU A 255 15.96 -6.65 35.97
C LEU A 255 16.85 -6.51 37.21
N ALA A 256 18.18 -6.43 37.04
CA ALA A 256 19.10 -6.24 38.15
C ALA A 256 18.95 -4.86 38.79
N VAL A 257 18.74 -3.80 38.00
CA VAL A 257 18.45 -2.46 38.54
C VAL A 257 17.15 -2.49 39.34
N LEU A 258 16.05 -2.98 38.76
CA LEU A 258 14.75 -3.07 39.46
C LEU A 258 14.87 -3.88 40.75
N LEU A 259 15.50 -5.07 40.71
CA LEU A 259 15.64 -5.91 41.90
C LEU A 259 16.56 -5.31 42.98
N SER A 260 17.50 -4.43 42.60
CA SER A 260 18.36 -3.74 43.57
C SER A 260 17.63 -2.67 44.39
N HIS A 261 16.50 -2.20 43.89
CA HIS A 261 15.64 -1.19 44.50
C HIS A 261 14.28 -1.75 44.96
N PHE A 262 14.06 -3.06 44.83
CA PHE A 262 12.83 -3.73 45.24
C PHE A 262 12.50 -3.48 46.73
N ASP A 263 11.21 -3.33 47.05
CA ASP A 263 10.68 -2.88 48.35
C ASP A 263 10.99 -1.40 48.72
N THR A 264 11.38 -0.55 47.75
CA THR A 264 11.48 0.90 47.98
C THR A 264 10.08 1.48 48.16
N ALA A 265 9.68 1.79 49.39
CA ALA A 265 8.28 2.14 49.71
C ALA A 265 7.83 3.56 49.30
N SER A 266 8.73 4.44 48.86
CA SER A 266 8.39 5.79 48.36
C SER A 266 9.64 6.52 47.84
N GLY A 267 9.44 7.43 46.88
CA GLY A 267 10.49 8.31 46.36
C GLY A 267 11.40 7.66 45.32
N ALA A 268 10.99 6.49 44.80
CA ALA A 268 11.64 5.88 43.65
C ALA A 268 11.40 6.71 42.39
N SER A 269 12.35 6.63 41.46
CA SER A 269 12.23 7.14 40.11
C SER A 269 12.26 5.97 39.13
N ARG A 270 11.93 6.23 37.86
CA ARG A 270 12.04 5.21 36.80
C ARG A 270 13.43 4.58 36.72
N ALA A 271 14.49 5.34 36.98
CA ALA A 271 15.87 4.83 36.99
C ALA A 271 16.15 3.88 38.18
N ASP A 272 15.31 3.93 39.22
CA ASP A 272 15.32 2.99 40.34
C ASP A 272 14.39 1.79 40.08
N GLY A 273 13.70 1.73 38.94
CA GLY A 273 12.78 0.64 38.59
C GLY A 273 11.30 0.90 38.90
N ASP A 274 10.90 2.14 39.22
CA ASP A 274 9.47 2.56 39.30
C ASP A 274 8.91 2.74 37.88
N LEU A 275 8.30 1.68 37.35
CA LEU A 275 7.82 1.58 35.97
C LEU A 275 6.37 2.02 35.81
N ASP A 276 5.56 2.00 36.87
CA ASP A 276 4.17 2.48 36.84
C ASP A 276 3.99 3.93 37.36
N GLY A 277 5.03 4.48 38.00
CA GLY A 277 5.14 5.88 38.40
C GLY A 277 4.43 6.22 39.71
N ASP A 278 4.15 5.24 40.56
CA ASP A 278 3.49 5.46 41.85
C ASP A 278 4.45 5.86 42.99
N GLY A 279 5.75 5.84 42.69
CA GLY A 279 6.82 6.27 43.58
C GLY A 279 7.36 5.16 44.47
N ASP A 280 6.91 3.90 44.33
CA ASP A 280 7.50 2.72 44.95
C ASP A 280 8.15 1.77 43.92
N VAL A 281 8.76 0.67 44.38
CA VAL A 281 9.31 -0.38 43.50
C VAL A 281 8.86 -1.73 44.03
N ASP A 282 7.87 -2.33 43.36
CA ASP A 282 7.20 -3.53 43.84
C ASP A 282 6.91 -4.59 42.75
N LEU A 283 5.98 -5.50 43.03
CA LEU A 283 5.60 -6.56 42.09
C LEU A 283 4.90 -6.05 40.82
N ALA A 284 4.26 -4.88 40.87
CA ALA A 284 3.65 -4.23 39.71
C ALA A 284 4.72 -3.82 38.69
N ASP A 285 5.81 -3.21 39.15
CA ASP A 285 6.95 -2.86 38.30
C ASP A 285 7.64 -4.10 37.74
N LEU A 286 7.87 -5.10 38.58
CA LEU A 286 8.46 -6.36 38.13
C LEU A 286 7.59 -7.02 37.04
N ALA A 287 6.26 -6.97 37.18
CA ALA A 287 5.35 -7.50 36.18
C ALA A 287 5.40 -6.71 34.87
N LEU A 288 5.56 -5.38 34.94
CA LEU A 288 5.78 -4.53 33.77
C LEU A 288 7.09 -4.87 33.07
N LEU A 289 8.20 -4.99 33.81
CA LEU A 289 9.49 -5.37 33.24
C LEU A 289 9.44 -6.75 32.58
N LEU A 290 8.91 -7.76 33.28
CA LEU A 290 8.86 -9.14 32.80
C LEU A 290 7.96 -9.32 31.58
N ARG A 291 6.95 -8.47 31.39
CA ARG A 291 6.15 -8.43 30.15
C ARG A 291 7.01 -8.11 28.92
N HIS A 292 8.15 -7.46 29.12
CA HIS A 292 9.04 -6.99 28.07
C HIS A 292 10.42 -7.64 28.11
N PHE A 293 10.69 -8.64 28.98
CA PHE A 293 12.01 -9.22 29.24
C PHE A 293 12.59 -10.06 28.09
N GLU A 294 13.90 -9.91 27.84
CA GLU A 294 14.63 -10.38 26.63
C GLU A 294 14.02 -9.86 25.31
N VAL A 295 13.37 -8.72 25.47
CA VAL A 295 12.71 -7.86 24.52
C VAL A 295 13.58 -6.79 23.86
N PRO A 296 14.05 -6.83 22.60
CA PRO A 296 14.75 -5.68 22.02
C PRO A 296 13.88 -4.41 22.05
N CYS A 297 14.53 -3.25 22.19
CA CYS A 297 13.99 -1.94 21.89
C CYS A 297 14.67 -1.42 20.61
#